data_AF-C9YUD6-F1
#
_entry.id   AF-C9YUD6-F1
#
_cell.length_a   1.000
_cell.length_b   1.000
_cell.length_c   1.000
_cell.angle_alpha   90.00
_cell.angle_beta   90.00
_cell.angle_gamma   90.00
#
_symmetry.space_group_name_H-M   'P 1'
#
loop_
_entity.id
_entity.type
_entity.pdbx_description
1 polymer ?
#
loop_
_entity_poly.entity_id
_entity_poly.type
_entity_poly.pdbx_seq_one_letter_code
_entity_poly.pdbx_strand_id
1 'polypeptide(L)'
;MNSDADADADADANANANANGNTYFGSGSGSGSASGLDDPSHDLGTWSIERLRSFTERVQDGQLEAVRVVAQQHAYSAVGSPEACREWARLSLRANQRMSGDRSWDRARKAHQNFMLRMWVIERLGPDPGDRLWDPEALAADTVSALDLTPVAARALAEHWPDLAIERIGELRRHKNLTAHAGELVGRLRPGPVRDLLLTWSETRPHLP
;
A
#
# COMPACT_ATOMS: atom_id res chain seq x y z
N MET A 1 61.36 -0.94 -7.88
CA MET A 1 60.87 0.37 -8.34
C MET A 1 59.36 0.23 -8.53
N ASN A 2 58.61 0.68 -7.51
CA ASN A 2 57.33 1.41 -7.51
C ASN A 2 56.51 1.43 -8.82
N SER A 3 55.19 1.27 -8.87
CA SER A 3 54.11 1.58 -7.89
C SER A 3 52.81 0.90 -8.41
N ASP A 4 52.04 0.21 -7.56
CA ASP A 4 50.87 0.65 -6.76
C ASP A 4 49.50 0.56 -7.48
N ALA A 5 48.60 -0.21 -6.86
CA ALA A 5 47.17 -0.01 -6.62
C ALA A 5 46.45 -1.38 -6.65
N ASP A 6 46.35 -2.08 -5.51
CA ASP A 6 45.20 -2.05 -4.55
C ASP A 6 43.90 -2.59 -5.19
N ALA A 7 43.36 -3.77 -4.85
CA ALA A 7 42.93 -4.35 -3.57
C ALA A 7 41.39 -4.35 -3.45
N ASP A 8 40.86 -5.54 -3.15
CA ASP A 8 39.66 -5.84 -2.34
C ASP A 8 38.25 -5.34 -2.75
N ALA A 9 37.30 -6.27 -2.95
CA ALA A 9 36.45 -6.80 -1.86
C ALA A 9 35.09 -7.36 -2.34
N ASP A 10 34.71 -8.41 -1.63
CA ASP A 10 33.45 -9.17 -1.57
C ASP A 10 32.14 -8.39 -1.36
N ALA A 11 31.05 -9.07 -1.77
CA ALA A 11 29.76 -9.32 -1.10
C ALA A 11 28.85 -8.19 -0.55
N ASP A 12 27.57 -8.41 -0.87
CA ASP A 12 26.35 -8.21 -0.07
C ASP A 12 25.58 -6.87 -0.04
N ALA A 13 24.25 -7.07 0.06
CA ALA A 13 23.21 -6.23 0.66
C ALA A 13 22.52 -5.11 -0.17
N ASN A 14 21.37 -5.48 -0.75
CA ASN A 14 20.03 -4.94 -0.48
C ASN A 14 19.95 -3.53 0.17
N ALA A 15 19.51 -2.52 -0.59
CA ALA A 15 19.11 -1.21 -0.04
C ALA A 15 17.79 -0.73 -0.64
N ASN A 16 16.74 -0.83 0.17
CA ASN A 16 15.43 -0.24 -0.03
C ASN A 16 15.50 1.25 0.36
N ALA A 17 15.37 2.15 -0.61
CA ALA A 17 15.49 3.60 -0.39
C ALA A 17 14.12 4.23 -0.09
N ASN A 18 14.01 4.63 1.17
CA ASN A 18 12.99 5.47 1.80
C ASN A 18 12.99 6.88 1.18
N ALA A 19 11.84 7.40 0.74
CA ALA A 19 11.71 8.76 0.23
C ALA A 19 10.54 9.51 0.90
N ASN A 20 10.74 9.87 2.17
CA ASN A 20 10.00 10.95 2.83
C ASN A 20 10.76 12.26 2.62
N GLY A 21 10.37 13.03 1.60
CA GLY A 21 10.83 14.40 1.40
C GLY A 21 9.89 15.38 2.08
N ASN A 22 10.27 15.85 3.28
CA ASN A 22 9.63 16.97 3.96
C ASN A 22 10.56 18.18 3.91
N THR A 23 10.20 19.20 3.12
CA THR A 23 10.73 20.57 3.26
C THR A 23 9.74 21.56 2.64
N TYR A 24 9.23 22.51 3.44
CA TYR A 24 9.32 23.94 3.12
C TYR A 24 9.09 24.81 4.37
N PHE A 25 9.94 25.82 4.49
CA PHE A 25 10.11 26.82 5.55
C PHE A 25 9.03 27.92 5.58
N GLY A 26 8.86 28.56 6.74
CA GLY A 26 8.23 29.88 6.86
C GLY A 26 8.09 30.39 8.30
N SER A 27 9.06 31.19 8.75
CA SER A 27 9.14 31.81 10.08
C SER A 27 8.10 32.91 10.34
N GLY A 28 7.63 33.02 11.59
CA GLY A 28 6.89 34.18 12.10
C GLY A 28 6.71 34.11 13.62
N SER A 29 7.39 34.99 14.35
CA SER A 29 7.33 35.10 15.82
C SER A 29 6.12 35.89 16.29
N GLY A 30 5.49 35.47 17.40
CA GLY A 30 4.46 36.23 18.11
C GLY A 30 4.08 35.58 19.45
N SER A 31 4.35 36.28 20.56
CA SER A 31 4.18 35.86 21.95
C SER A 31 2.73 35.73 22.42
N GLY A 32 2.52 34.81 23.38
CA GLY A 32 1.66 35.03 24.54
C GLY A 32 0.19 34.59 24.44
N SER A 33 -0.12 33.41 24.98
CA SER A 33 -1.06 33.23 26.12
C SER A 33 -1.50 31.78 26.23
N ALA A 34 -1.36 31.25 27.45
CA ALA A 34 -1.83 29.94 27.85
C ALA A 34 -3.34 29.80 27.61
N SER A 35 -3.72 28.72 26.94
CA SER A 35 -5.08 28.18 26.90
C SER A 35 -4.93 26.70 26.62
N GLY A 36 -5.02 25.89 27.67
CA GLY A 36 -4.89 24.44 27.58
C GLY A 36 -5.98 23.85 26.69
N LEU A 37 -5.55 23.10 25.68
CA LEU A 37 -6.31 22.10 24.92
C LEU A 37 -5.30 21.11 24.31
N ASP A 38 -4.57 20.40 25.18
CA ASP A 38 -3.90 19.14 24.83
C ASP A 38 -4.93 18.00 24.93
N ASP A 39 -5.63 17.65 23.84
CA ASP A 39 -6.10 16.27 23.57
C ASP A 39 -6.72 16.16 22.15
N PRO A 40 -6.08 15.44 21.22
CA PRO A 40 -6.57 14.12 20.80
C PRO A 40 -5.45 13.08 20.49
N SER A 41 -4.23 13.31 21.00
CA SER A 41 -2.97 12.89 20.37
C SER A 41 -1.95 12.27 21.33
N HIS A 42 -2.37 11.36 22.22
CA HIS A 42 -1.40 10.40 22.72
C HIS A 42 -0.90 9.57 21.55
N ASP A 43 0.40 9.65 21.28
CA ASP A 43 1.12 8.95 20.21
C ASP A 43 0.56 7.53 20.00
N LEU A 44 -0.29 7.37 18.98
CA LEU A 44 -0.94 6.11 18.66
C LEU A 44 0.09 5.01 18.41
N GLY A 45 1.33 5.37 18.02
CA GLY A 45 2.43 4.45 17.83
C GLY A 45 2.82 3.67 19.08
N THR A 46 2.53 4.21 20.27
CA THR A 46 2.83 3.55 21.55
C THR A 46 1.70 2.65 22.06
N TRP A 47 0.54 2.65 21.40
CA TRP A 47 -0.64 1.97 21.89
C TRP A 47 -0.58 0.47 21.59
N SER A 48 -1.11 -0.36 22.51
CA SER A 48 -1.28 -1.78 22.25
C SER A 48 -2.29 -2.03 21.13
N ILE A 49 -2.20 -3.21 20.52
CA ILE A 49 -3.09 -3.61 19.44
C ILE A 49 -4.55 -3.69 19.89
N GLU A 50 -4.82 -4.13 21.12
CA GLU A 50 -6.18 -4.22 21.69
C GLU A 50 -6.80 -2.84 21.87
N ARG A 51 -5.98 -1.87 22.31
CA ARG A 51 -6.41 -0.48 22.48
C ARG A 51 -6.74 0.14 21.13
N LEU A 52 -5.88 -0.05 20.12
CA LEU A 52 -6.14 0.45 18.77
C LEU A 52 -7.32 -0.25 18.08
N ARG A 53 -7.51 -1.57 18.28
CA ARG A 53 -8.70 -2.30 17.83
C ARG A 53 -9.97 -1.68 18.42
N SER A 54 -10.00 -1.47 19.74
CA SER A 54 -11.14 -0.87 20.43
C SER A 54 -11.39 0.60 20.01
N PHE A 55 -10.33 1.33 19.66
CA PHE A 55 -10.42 2.69 19.16
C PHE A 55 -11.00 2.72 17.73
N THR A 56 -10.52 1.84 16.85
CA THR A 56 -10.98 1.69 15.44
C THR A 56 -12.50 1.57 15.35
N GLU A 57 -13.13 0.90 16.32
CA GLU A 57 -14.58 0.69 16.29
C GLU A 57 -15.41 1.96 16.52
N ARG A 58 -14.82 3.00 17.12
CA ARG A 58 -15.53 4.17 17.64
C ARG A 58 -15.25 5.47 16.87
N VAL A 59 -14.30 5.44 15.93
CA VAL A 59 -13.74 6.66 15.33
C VAL A 59 -14.16 6.86 13.88
N GLN A 60 -13.97 8.10 13.41
CA GLN A 60 -14.28 8.56 12.06
C GLN A 60 -13.07 8.50 11.12
N ASP A 61 -13.28 8.77 9.83
CA ASP A 61 -12.30 8.54 8.74
C ASP A 61 -10.91 9.11 8.97
N GLY A 62 -10.78 10.36 9.43
CA GLY A 62 -9.47 10.98 9.66
C GLY A 62 -8.63 10.24 10.70
N GLN A 63 -9.27 9.71 11.73
CA GLN A 63 -8.61 8.92 12.78
C GLN A 63 -8.37 7.48 12.32
N LEU A 64 -9.24 6.92 11.47
CA LEU A 64 -9.02 5.62 10.85
C LEU A 64 -7.75 5.61 9.99
N GLU A 65 -7.40 6.72 9.33
CA GLU A 65 -6.18 6.79 8.50
C GLU A 65 -4.93 6.76 9.37
N ALA A 66 -4.94 7.48 10.48
CA ALA A 66 -3.86 7.42 11.46
C ALA A 66 -3.68 5.99 12.02
N VAL A 67 -4.78 5.31 12.40
CA VAL A 67 -4.73 3.91 12.84
C VAL A 67 -4.19 2.98 11.75
N ARG A 68 -4.65 3.16 10.50
CA ARG A 68 -4.20 2.35 9.35
C ARG A 68 -2.69 2.45 9.17
N VAL A 69 -2.15 3.66 9.18
CA VAL A 69 -0.71 3.93 9.02
C VAL A 69 0.08 3.34 10.18
N VAL A 70 -0.34 3.59 11.42
CA VAL A 70 0.35 3.08 12.62
C VAL A 70 0.36 1.55 12.65
N ALA A 71 -0.79 0.92 12.39
CA ALA A 71 -0.89 -0.53 12.36
C ALA A 71 -0.05 -1.14 11.23
N GLN A 72 0.04 -0.48 10.06
CA GLN A 72 0.91 -0.90 8.97
C GLN A 72 2.39 -0.83 9.37
N GLN A 73 2.81 0.25 10.03
CA GLN A 73 4.18 0.40 10.50
C GLN A 73 4.55 -0.69 11.52
N HIS A 74 3.66 -0.99 12.47
CA HIS A 74 3.85 -2.08 13.43
C HIS A 74 3.93 -3.45 12.75
N ALA A 75 3.12 -3.70 11.72
CA ALA A 75 3.22 -4.94 10.94
C ALA A 75 4.62 -5.11 10.32
N TYR A 76 5.17 -4.03 9.76
CA TYR A 76 6.51 -4.04 9.19
C TYR A 76 7.59 -4.27 10.24
N SER A 77 7.47 -3.66 11.42
CA SER A 77 8.42 -3.85 12.53
C SER A 77 8.31 -5.23 13.20
N ALA A 78 7.12 -5.83 13.20
CA ALA A 78 6.85 -7.12 13.85
C ALA A 78 7.13 -8.34 12.96
N VAL A 79 7.78 -8.20 11.80
CA VAL A 79 7.99 -9.30 10.83
C VAL A 79 8.68 -10.53 11.42
N GLY A 80 9.49 -10.37 12.48
CA GLY A 80 10.11 -11.47 13.21
C GLY A 80 9.15 -12.33 14.04
N SER A 81 7.91 -11.87 14.23
CA SER A 81 6.81 -12.61 14.85
C SER A 81 5.65 -12.70 13.85
N PRO A 82 5.52 -13.82 13.09
CA PRO A 82 4.52 -13.95 12.03
C PRO A 82 3.08 -13.67 12.49
N GLU A 83 2.73 -14.11 13.70
CA GLU A 83 1.42 -13.89 14.30
C GLU A 83 1.19 -12.38 14.55
N ALA A 84 2.09 -11.72 15.28
CA ALA A 84 1.97 -10.29 15.58
C ALA A 84 1.94 -9.44 14.30
N CYS A 85 2.78 -9.77 13.32
CA CYS A 85 2.79 -9.12 12.01
C CYS A 85 1.42 -9.22 11.32
N ARG A 86 0.84 -10.42 11.23
CA ARG A 86 -0.49 -10.64 10.63
C ARG A 86 -1.60 -9.93 11.42
N GLU A 87 -1.50 -9.90 12.75
CA GLU A 87 -2.47 -9.20 13.59
C GLU A 87 -2.49 -7.69 13.35
N TRP A 88 -1.31 -7.07 13.28
CA TRP A 88 -1.16 -5.64 12.96
C TRP A 88 -1.59 -5.32 11.53
N ALA A 89 -1.21 -6.17 10.56
CA ALA A 89 -1.64 -6.01 9.18
C ALA A 89 -3.18 -6.08 9.06
N ARG A 90 -3.82 -7.03 9.75
CA ARG A 90 -5.28 -7.15 9.79
C ARG A 90 -5.94 -5.90 10.38
N LEU A 91 -5.38 -5.31 11.42
CA LEU A 91 -5.89 -4.06 11.99
C LEU A 91 -5.82 -2.92 10.97
N SER A 92 -4.69 -2.80 10.25
CA SER A 92 -4.55 -1.81 9.18
C SER A 92 -5.60 -1.99 8.08
N LEU A 93 -5.80 -3.23 7.59
CA LEU A 93 -6.82 -3.56 6.59
C LEU A 93 -8.23 -3.23 7.09
N ARG A 94 -8.55 -3.53 8.36
CA ARG A 94 -9.85 -3.23 8.97
C ARG A 94 -10.11 -1.72 9.06
N ALA A 95 -9.11 -0.95 9.49
CA ALA A 95 -9.20 0.50 9.55
C ALA A 95 -9.44 1.08 8.14
N ASN A 96 -8.71 0.60 7.14
CA ASN A 96 -8.90 1.01 5.75
C ASN A 96 -10.31 0.65 5.22
N GLN A 97 -10.82 -0.53 5.55
CA GLN A 97 -12.15 -0.97 5.12
C GLN A 97 -13.26 -0.08 5.68
N ARG A 98 -13.14 0.36 6.94
CA ARG A 98 -14.14 1.21 7.61
C ARG A 98 -14.18 2.65 7.11
N MET A 99 -13.12 3.15 6.49
CA MET A 99 -13.14 4.51 5.93
C MET A 99 -14.25 4.64 4.89
N SER A 100 -15.00 5.73 4.96
CA SER A 100 -15.92 6.09 3.89
C SER A 100 -15.18 6.22 2.56
N GLY A 101 -15.83 5.85 1.46
CA GLY A 101 -15.17 5.85 0.16
C GLY A 101 -16.04 5.30 -0.94
N ASP A 102 -17.12 6.01 -1.27
CA ASP A 102 -18.03 5.60 -2.34
C ASP A 102 -17.63 6.16 -3.71
N ARG A 103 -16.68 7.11 -3.75
CA ARG A 103 -16.12 7.63 -5.00
C ARG A 103 -15.11 6.63 -5.56
N SER A 104 -15.01 6.56 -6.89
CA SER A 104 -14.07 5.66 -7.57
C SER A 104 -12.62 5.87 -7.13
N TRP A 105 -12.24 7.12 -6.81
CA TRP A 105 -10.92 7.46 -6.30
C TRP A 105 -10.63 6.79 -4.94
N ASP A 106 -11.59 6.88 -4.01
CA ASP A 106 -11.43 6.34 -2.66
C ASP A 106 -11.42 4.81 -2.68
N ARG A 107 -12.28 4.19 -3.52
CA ARG A 107 -12.29 2.74 -3.70
C ARG A 107 -10.96 2.22 -4.24
N ALA A 108 -10.40 2.84 -5.27
CA ALA A 108 -9.13 2.42 -5.85
C ALA A 108 -7.96 2.64 -4.89
N ARG A 109 -7.95 3.75 -4.13
CA ARG A 109 -6.96 3.98 -3.07
C ARG A 109 -7.01 2.86 -2.04
N LYS A 110 -8.21 2.52 -1.55
CA LYS A 110 -8.41 1.45 -0.58
C LYS A 110 -7.92 0.10 -1.13
N ALA A 111 -8.31 -0.24 -2.36
CA ALA A 111 -7.90 -1.47 -3.03
C ALA A 111 -6.37 -1.55 -3.19
N HIS A 112 -5.74 -0.47 -3.65
CA HIS A 112 -4.28 -0.42 -3.81
C HIS A 112 -3.54 -0.59 -2.48
N GLN A 113 -3.95 0.12 -1.42
CA GLN A 113 -3.34 -0.03 -0.09
C GLN A 113 -3.51 -1.44 0.48
N ASN A 114 -4.70 -2.02 0.34
CA ASN A 114 -4.95 -3.40 0.76
C ASN A 114 -4.07 -4.38 -0.02
N PHE A 115 -3.95 -4.17 -1.33
CA PHE A 115 -3.12 -4.99 -2.20
C PHE A 115 -1.65 -4.95 -1.79
N MET A 116 -1.09 -3.75 -1.63
CA MET A 116 0.31 -3.56 -1.24
C MET A 116 0.63 -4.24 0.09
N LEU A 117 -0.22 -4.05 1.11
CA LEU A 117 0.00 -4.65 2.41
C LEU A 117 -0.15 -6.19 2.38
N ARG A 118 -1.18 -6.71 1.71
CA ARG A 118 -1.40 -8.16 1.61
C ARG A 118 -0.30 -8.85 0.82
N MET A 119 0.12 -8.27 -0.32
CA MET A 119 1.28 -8.75 -1.08
C MET A 119 2.51 -8.81 -0.17
N TRP A 120 2.85 -7.72 0.51
CA TRP A 120 4.01 -7.67 1.39
C TRP A 120 3.96 -8.74 2.48
N VAL A 121 2.80 -8.96 3.13
CA VAL A 121 2.64 -10.01 4.14
C VAL A 121 2.85 -11.40 3.55
N ILE A 122 2.23 -11.68 2.39
CA ILE A 122 2.36 -12.97 1.68
C ILE A 122 3.82 -13.21 1.26
N GLU A 123 4.53 -12.17 0.84
CA GLU A 123 5.93 -12.26 0.44
C GLU A 123 6.87 -12.57 1.60
N ARG A 124 6.63 -11.94 2.76
CA ARG A 124 7.50 -12.07 3.92
C ARG A 124 7.23 -13.31 4.74
N LEU A 125 5.96 -13.69 4.89
CA LEU A 125 5.53 -14.75 5.79
C LEU A 125 4.98 -15.99 5.08
N GLY A 126 4.87 -15.93 3.75
CA GLY A 126 4.16 -16.94 2.97
C GLY A 126 2.64 -16.80 3.08
N PRO A 127 1.91 -17.45 2.15
CA PRO A 127 0.46 -17.51 2.19
C PRO A 127 -0.03 -18.29 3.42
N ASP A 128 -1.25 -17.99 3.86
CA ASP A 128 -1.93 -18.74 4.92
C ASP A 128 -3.22 -19.34 4.35
N PRO A 129 -3.29 -20.67 4.12
CA PRO A 129 -4.45 -21.30 3.50
C PRO A 129 -5.70 -21.30 4.41
N GLY A 130 -5.53 -21.07 5.72
CA GLY A 130 -6.64 -20.95 6.66
C GLY A 130 -7.26 -19.55 6.68
N ASP A 131 -6.65 -18.58 6.01
CA ASP A 131 -7.00 -17.17 6.14
C ASP A 131 -7.04 -16.47 4.78
N ARG A 132 -8.25 -16.20 4.31
CA ARG A 132 -8.51 -15.52 3.02
C ARG A 132 -7.73 -14.21 2.87
N LEU A 133 -7.41 -13.51 3.97
CA LEU A 133 -6.62 -12.26 3.88
C LEU A 133 -5.22 -12.51 3.32
N TRP A 134 -4.63 -13.67 3.56
CA TRP A 134 -3.27 -14.02 3.13
C TRP A 134 -3.26 -15.10 2.04
N ASP A 135 -4.40 -15.34 1.40
CA ASP A 135 -4.52 -16.20 0.22
C ASP A 135 -4.24 -15.38 -1.07
N PRO A 136 -3.22 -15.75 -1.87
CA PRO A 136 -2.93 -15.13 -3.15
C PRO A 136 -4.12 -15.16 -4.12
N GLU A 137 -4.91 -16.23 -4.14
CA GLU A 137 -6.05 -16.36 -5.06
C GLU A 137 -7.16 -15.37 -4.70
N ALA A 138 -7.45 -15.24 -3.41
CA ALA A 138 -8.39 -14.23 -2.91
C ALA A 138 -7.89 -12.81 -3.19
N LEU A 139 -6.60 -12.55 -2.99
CA LEU A 139 -6.01 -11.25 -3.30
C LEU A 139 -6.13 -10.93 -4.80
N ALA A 140 -5.87 -11.90 -5.67
CA ALA A 140 -5.99 -11.75 -7.11
C ALA A 140 -7.44 -11.44 -7.53
N ALA A 141 -8.41 -12.18 -6.99
CA ALA A 141 -9.83 -11.95 -7.24
C ALA A 141 -10.28 -10.55 -6.79
N ASP A 142 -9.88 -10.13 -5.59
CA ASP A 142 -10.20 -8.81 -5.06
C ASP A 142 -9.55 -7.69 -5.91
N THR A 143 -8.31 -7.92 -6.39
CA THR A 143 -7.58 -6.97 -7.27
C THR A 143 -8.29 -6.79 -8.60
N VAL A 144 -8.65 -7.90 -9.26
CA VAL A 144 -9.40 -7.87 -10.53
C VAL A 144 -10.74 -7.18 -10.35
N SER A 145 -11.46 -7.45 -9.26
CA SER A 145 -12.78 -6.87 -8.99
C SER A 145 -12.72 -5.35 -8.78
N ALA A 146 -11.56 -4.80 -8.41
CA ALA A 146 -11.34 -3.37 -8.23
C ALA A 146 -10.89 -2.64 -9.52
N LEU A 147 -10.72 -3.37 -10.63
CA LEU A 147 -10.38 -2.79 -11.94
C LEU A 147 -11.66 -2.50 -12.73
N ASP A 148 -12.01 -1.22 -12.80
CA ASP A 148 -13.20 -0.71 -13.52
C ASP A 148 -13.08 -0.80 -15.06
N LEU A 149 -11.86 -0.97 -15.60
CA LEU A 149 -11.62 -1.14 -17.03
C LEU A 149 -11.19 -2.58 -17.34
N THR A 150 -11.25 -2.94 -18.62
CA THR A 150 -10.53 -4.12 -19.13
C THR A 150 -9.13 -3.70 -19.59
N PRO A 151 -8.16 -4.63 -19.67
CA PRO A 151 -6.83 -4.31 -20.20
C PRO A 151 -6.88 -3.68 -21.60
N VAL A 152 -7.71 -4.22 -22.49
CA VAL A 152 -7.89 -3.73 -23.87
C VAL A 152 -8.43 -2.29 -23.88
N ALA A 153 -9.47 -2.01 -23.08
CA ALA A 153 -10.04 -0.67 -23.00
C ALA A 153 -9.04 0.34 -22.40
N ALA A 154 -8.32 -0.05 -21.35
CA ALA A 154 -7.30 0.79 -20.73
C ALA A 154 -6.15 1.08 -21.72
N ARG A 155 -5.72 0.09 -22.50
CA ARG A 155 -4.67 0.25 -23.52
C ARG A 155 -5.09 1.23 -24.61
N ALA A 156 -6.31 1.08 -25.16
CA ALA A 156 -6.83 1.95 -26.20
C ALA A 156 -6.94 3.42 -25.73
N LEU A 157 -7.39 3.64 -24.50
CA LEU A 157 -7.40 4.97 -23.89
C LEU A 157 -5.99 5.52 -23.69
N ALA A 158 -5.04 4.67 -23.28
CA ALA A 158 -3.69 5.09 -22.99
C ALA A 158 -2.89 5.51 -24.24
N GLU A 159 -3.25 5.05 -25.44
CA GLU A 159 -2.57 5.46 -26.69
C GLU A 159 -2.64 6.97 -26.95
N HIS A 160 -3.70 7.62 -26.50
CA HIS A 160 -3.96 9.05 -26.71
C HIS A 160 -4.16 9.77 -25.37
N TRP A 161 -3.52 9.27 -24.29
CA TRP A 161 -3.73 9.80 -22.95
C TRP A 161 -3.45 11.30 -22.78
N PRO A 162 -2.50 11.94 -23.50
CA PRO A 162 -2.26 13.38 -23.35
C PRO A 162 -3.47 14.24 -23.75
N ASP A 163 -4.35 13.73 -24.60
CA ASP A 163 -5.55 14.43 -25.09
C ASP A 163 -6.79 14.17 -24.23
N LEU A 164 -6.69 13.30 -23.21
CA LEU A 164 -7.80 12.95 -22.35
C LEU A 164 -8.05 14.01 -21.27
N ALA A 165 -9.31 14.11 -20.83
CA ALA A 165 -9.67 14.86 -19.64
C ALA A 165 -8.92 14.33 -18.40
N ILE A 166 -8.62 15.22 -17.44
CA ILE A 166 -7.80 14.90 -16.27
C ILE A 166 -8.37 13.75 -15.44
N GLU A 167 -9.69 13.61 -15.39
CA GLU A 167 -10.40 12.54 -14.69
C GLU A 167 -10.10 11.16 -15.30
N ARG A 168 -10.02 11.09 -16.63
CA ARG A 168 -9.69 9.87 -17.39
C ARG A 168 -8.21 9.52 -17.27
N ILE A 169 -7.32 10.52 -17.29
CA ILE A 169 -5.90 10.30 -16.97
C ILE A 169 -5.77 9.73 -15.55
N GLY A 170 -6.52 10.30 -14.60
CA GLY A 170 -6.59 9.82 -13.23
C GLY A 170 -7.06 8.37 -13.14
N GLU A 171 -8.02 7.95 -13.96
CA GLU A 171 -8.49 6.56 -14.06
C GLU A 171 -7.41 5.60 -14.51
N LEU A 172 -6.69 5.93 -15.59
CA LEU A 172 -5.59 5.10 -16.07
C LEU A 172 -4.48 4.96 -15.02
N ARG A 173 -4.14 6.06 -14.32
CA ARG A 173 -3.17 6.04 -13.21
C ARG A 173 -3.62 5.15 -12.05
N ARG A 174 -4.92 5.11 -11.73
CA ARG A 174 -5.45 4.19 -10.71
C ARG A 174 -5.20 2.73 -11.09
N HIS A 175 -5.51 2.36 -12.33
CA HIS A 175 -5.26 1.00 -12.82
C HIS A 175 -3.77 0.67 -12.83
N LYS A 176 -2.91 1.61 -13.25
CA LYS A 176 -1.45 1.45 -13.23
C LYS A 176 -0.90 1.20 -11.82
N ASN A 177 -1.42 1.91 -10.84
CA ASN A 177 -0.99 1.76 -9.44
C ASN A 177 -1.51 0.45 -8.84
N LEU A 178 -2.77 0.10 -9.06
CA LEU A 178 -3.35 -1.15 -8.54
C LEU A 178 -2.68 -2.39 -9.13
N THR A 179 -2.20 -2.32 -10.37
CA THR A 179 -1.53 -3.43 -11.06
C THR A 179 -0.01 -3.46 -10.88
N ALA A 180 0.57 -2.63 -10.00
CA ALA A 180 2.01 -2.47 -9.84
C ALA A 180 2.77 -3.78 -9.59
N HIS A 181 2.21 -4.67 -8.76
CA HIS A 181 2.82 -5.97 -8.42
C HIS A 181 2.02 -7.15 -9.00
N ALA A 182 1.24 -6.92 -10.07
CA ALA A 182 0.44 -7.99 -10.68
C ALA A 182 1.33 -9.15 -11.16
N GLY A 183 2.52 -8.86 -11.72
CA GLY A 183 3.47 -9.89 -12.16
C GLY A 183 3.99 -10.78 -11.03
N GLU A 184 4.31 -10.19 -9.87
CA GLU A 184 4.72 -10.93 -8.67
C GLU A 184 3.57 -11.80 -8.15
N LEU A 185 2.34 -11.28 -8.15
CA LEU A 185 1.17 -12.06 -7.74
C LEU A 185 0.92 -13.23 -8.69
N VAL A 186 1.02 -13.02 -10.02
CA VAL A 186 0.84 -14.08 -11.04
C VAL A 186 1.76 -15.28 -10.80
N GLY A 187 2.98 -15.06 -10.32
CA GLY A 187 3.93 -16.13 -9.97
C GLY A 187 3.46 -17.04 -8.83
N ARG A 188 2.43 -16.65 -8.09
CA ARG A 188 1.88 -17.36 -6.92
C ARG A 188 0.51 -17.99 -7.18
N LEU A 189 -0.08 -17.78 -8.36
CA LEU A 189 -1.41 -18.24 -8.71
C LEU A 189 -1.37 -19.56 -9.46
N ARG A 190 -2.41 -20.37 -9.29
CA ARG A 190 -2.65 -21.52 -10.16
C ARG A 190 -3.08 -21.04 -11.56
N PRO A 191 -2.82 -21.83 -12.62
CA PRO A 191 -3.37 -21.56 -13.94
C PRO A 191 -4.89 -21.38 -13.89
N GLY A 192 -5.39 -20.32 -14.53
CA GLY A 192 -6.81 -19.99 -14.52
C GLY A 192 -7.11 -18.56 -14.99
N PRO A 193 -8.40 -18.22 -15.17
CA PRO A 193 -8.81 -16.98 -15.82
C PRO A 193 -8.38 -15.72 -15.06
N VAL A 194 -8.37 -15.76 -13.72
CA VAL A 194 -7.93 -14.62 -12.89
C VAL A 194 -6.43 -14.37 -13.07
N ARG A 195 -5.63 -15.45 -13.11
CA ARG A 195 -4.19 -15.36 -13.37
C ARG A 195 -3.90 -14.80 -14.75
N ASP A 196 -4.59 -15.31 -15.77
CA ASP A 196 -4.39 -14.89 -17.16
C ASP A 196 -4.77 -13.41 -17.33
N LEU A 197 -5.86 -12.96 -16.70
CA LEU A 197 -6.25 -11.56 -16.71
C LEU A 197 -5.23 -10.65 -16.00
N LEU A 198 -4.70 -11.06 -14.84
CA LEU A 198 -3.65 -10.30 -14.16
C LEU A 198 -2.34 -10.26 -14.97
N LEU A 199 -2.02 -11.34 -15.68
CA LEU A 199 -0.88 -11.36 -16.60
C LEU A 199 -1.07 -10.32 -17.72
N THR A 200 -2.23 -10.30 -18.39
CA THR A 200 -2.54 -9.28 -19.40
C THR A 200 -2.49 -7.86 -18.83
N TRP A 201 -2.94 -7.66 -17.58
CA TRP A 201 -2.80 -6.38 -16.89
C TRP A 201 -1.35 -6.00 -16.64
N SER A 202 -0.50 -6.94 -16.26
CA SER A 202 0.93 -6.70 -16.05
C SER A 202 1.64 -6.26 -17.33
N GLU A 203 1.22 -6.78 -18.48
CA GLU A 203 1.71 -6.39 -19.82
C GLU A 203 1.13 -5.05 -20.29
N THR A 204 -0.10 -4.73 -19.89
CA THR A 204 -0.77 -3.46 -20.25
C THR A 204 -0.21 -2.29 -19.45
N ARG A 205 0.13 -2.51 -18.17
CA ARG A 205 0.54 -1.48 -17.21
C ARG A 205 1.65 -0.54 -17.71
N PRO A 206 2.74 -1.00 -18.35
CA PRO A 206 3.82 -0.11 -18.82
C PRO A 206 3.35 0.95 -19.81
N HIS A 207 2.21 0.74 -20.45
CA HIS A 207 1.63 1.66 -21.42
C HIS A 207 0.72 2.72 -20.81
N LEU A 208 0.31 2.56 -19.55
CA LEU A 208 -0.55 3.51 -18.86
C LEU A 208 0.27 4.74 -18.41
N PRO A 209 -0.33 5.95 -18.36
CA PRO A 209 0.31 7.15 -17.80
C PRO A 209 0.69 6.99 -16.33
#